data_AF-W9GXH5-F1
#
_entry.id   AF-W9GXH5-F1
#
_cell.length_a   1.000
_cell.length_b   1.000
_cell.length_c   1.000
_cell.angle_alpha   90.00
_cell.angle_beta   90.00
_cell.angle_gamma   90.00
#
_symmetry.space_group_name_H-M   'P 1'
#
loop_
_entity.id
_entity.type
_entity.pdbx_description
1 polymer ?
#
loop_
_entity_poly.entity_id
_entity_poly.type
_entity_poly.pdbx_seq_one_letter_code
_entity_poly.pdbx_strand_id
1 'polypeptide(L)'
;MSEERLSFQAEVSRLLDMVAHSLYSEKEVFLRELISNASDACDRLRYAALTQPELSADDPDLKIRLVTDADAKTLTVADNGVGMNREDLIENLGTIARSGTAAFMNKLTGDDKKDVGLIGQFGVGFYSAFMVSTRVEVLSRKAGESQGWRWVSDGRGEFTVSEADDVARGTRVVLHLKDDEGEFLDEQRLRRIVQKYSDHIALPILLGTGDDAQALNKASALWTRSRNEITPDEYKEFYHHVGHAFDDPWLTLHWRAEGKIEYTSLLFVPSAKPFDLFNPDRRHRVKLYVKRVFITDEAEGLVPPYLRFLRGVVDSEDLPLNISREMLQHNPMLAKIRAGIVRRVLGDLTKKAEDPEQADSYAEFWENFGAVLKEGLYEDYEHREQLTKLMRFRSTGAEGLVSLDDYIGRMKEGQDAIFHITGDDIESLRRSPQIEGFKARGVEVLLLTDPVDEFWIPSVAEYQGKKFKSVTRGGADLSRIKAESEPEKDQEKPAENDLGSLVAAIKLTLAEAVKDVRISERLTDSPVCLVADEGDMDMHLERLLKQHRQLDGGAKRILEVNPTHPLIRRLTDLAAKEGAAAGISDIAWLLLDQARIVEGEPIPDPAAFSRRLAIVMEKGLGLAA
;
A
#
# COMPACT_ATOMS: atom_id res chain seq x y z
N MET A 1 -25.01 42.64 -39.98
CA MET A 1 -23.92 42.19 -39.11
C MET A 1 -23.12 41.19 -39.93
N SER A 2 -21.94 41.57 -40.42
CA SER A 2 -21.07 40.65 -41.15
C SER A 2 -20.31 39.82 -40.11
N GLU A 3 -20.56 38.51 -40.10
CA GLU A 3 -19.77 37.55 -39.32
C GLU A 3 -18.43 37.33 -40.02
N GLU A 4 -17.34 37.49 -39.28
CA GLU A 4 -15.98 37.20 -39.76
C GLU A 4 -15.44 35.97 -39.03
N ARG A 5 -14.96 35.00 -39.81
CA ARG A 5 -14.42 33.74 -39.30
C ARG A 5 -12.90 33.77 -39.42
N LEU A 6 -12.23 33.97 -38.30
CA LEU A 6 -10.77 33.98 -38.21
C LEU A 6 -10.26 32.63 -37.68
N SER A 7 -9.09 32.20 -38.14
CA SER A 7 -8.40 31.01 -37.62
C SER A 7 -7.57 31.35 -36.38
N PHE A 8 -7.42 30.38 -35.48
CA PHE A 8 -6.49 30.51 -34.36
C PHE A 8 -5.05 30.69 -34.87
N GLN A 9 -4.33 31.63 -34.25
CA GLN A 9 -2.90 31.86 -34.49
C GLN A 9 -2.11 31.40 -33.27
N ALA A 10 -0.85 31.01 -33.48
CA ALA A 10 0.04 30.57 -32.42
C ALA A 10 1.44 31.18 -32.59
N GLU A 11 2.02 31.67 -31.50
CA GLU A 11 3.39 32.17 -31.47
C GLU A 11 4.35 31.00 -31.21
N VAL A 12 5.03 30.55 -32.26
CA VAL A 12 5.86 29.32 -32.26
C VAL A 12 6.98 29.41 -31.22
N SER A 13 7.64 30.56 -31.08
CA SER A 13 8.72 30.78 -30.12
C SER A 13 8.24 30.60 -28.68
N ARG A 14 7.07 31.15 -28.31
CA ARG A 14 6.48 30.94 -26.97
C ARG A 14 6.03 29.50 -26.73
N LEU A 15 5.52 28.81 -27.75
CA LEU A 15 5.14 27.41 -27.63
C LEU A 15 6.37 26.52 -27.37
N LEU A 16 7.47 26.74 -28.09
CA LEU A 16 8.73 26.03 -27.86
C LEU A 16 9.27 26.30 -26.45
N ASP A 17 9.21 27.56 -26.01
CA ASP A 17 9.64 27.95 -24.68
C ASP A 17 8.80 27.29 -23.57
N MET A 18 7.47 27.23 -23.75
CA MET A 18 6.58 26.48 -22.84
C MET A 18 6.87 24.97 -22.85
N VAL A 19 7.14 24.39 -24.01
CA VAL A 19 7.44 22.95 -24.11
C VAL A 19 8.77 22.61 -23.45
N ALA A 20 9.77 23.47 -23.60
CA ALA A 20 11.06 23.29 -22.96
C ALA A 20 11.00 23.56 -21.44
N HIS A 21 10.36 24.64 -20.99
CA HIS A 21 10.51 25.07 -19.59
C HIS A 21 9.31 24.79 -18.67
N SER A 22 8.13 24.48 -19.22
CA SER A 22 6.89 24.43 -18.42
C SER A 22 6.16 23.08 -18.47
N LEU A 23 6.47 22.19 -19.41
CA LEU A 23 5.78 20.89 -19.56
C LEU A 23 6.42 19.76 -18.75
N TYR A 24 7.72 19.86 -18.42
CA TYR A 24 8.45 18.82 -17.72
C TYR A 24 9.03 19.38 -16.42
N SER A 25 8.87 18.62 -15.34
CA SER A 25 9.38 18.98 -14.02
C SER A 25 10.89 18.70 -13.91
N GLU A 26 11.34 17.65 -14.60
CA GLU A 26 12.71 17.12 -14.52
C GLU A 26 13.42 17.21 -15.86
N LYS A 27 14.64 17.77 -15.88
CA LYS A 27 15.41 17.94 -17.13
C LYS A 27 15.80 16.61 -17.76
N GLU A 28 16.11 15.58 -16.96
CA GLU A 28 16.56 14.26 -17.44
C GLU A 28 15.56 13.53 -18.38
N VAL A 29 14.31 14.01 -18.43
CA VAL A 29 13.26 13.54 -19.34
C VAL A 29 13.63 13.68 -20.82
N PHE A 30 14.50 14.64 -21.21
CA PHE A 30 14.90 14.78 -22.61
C PHE A 30 15.46 13.47 -23.19
N LEU A 31 16.24 12.73 -22.39
CA LEU A 31 16.86 11.49 -22.82
C LEU A 31 15.82 10.37 -22.98
N ARG A 32 14.81 10.32 -22.10
CA ARG A 32 13.65 9.41 -22.24
C ARG A 32 12.94 9.62 -23.57
N GLU A 33 12.65 10.88 -23.93
CA GLU A 33 11.93 11.21 -25.15
C GLU A 33 12.75 10.86 -26.41
N LEU A 34 14.05 11.19 -26.43
CA LEU A 34 14.92 10.86 -27.56
C LEU A 34 15.11 9.35 -27.75
N ILE A 35 15.31 8.59 -26.66
CA ILE A 35 15.43 7.13 -26.73
C ILE A 35 14.10 6.50 -27.18
N SER A 36 12.95 7.04 -26.73
CA SER A 36 11.64 6.56 -27.15
C SER A 36 11.41 6.80 -28.65
N ASN A 37 11.78 7.97 -29.18
CA ASN A 37 11.71 8.26 -30.62
C ASN A 37 12.62 7.33 -31.43
N ALA A 38 13.84 7.07 -30.95
CA ALA A 38 14.78 6.14 -31.55
C ALA A 38 14.20 4.70 -31.57
N SER A 39 13.56 4.27 -30.48
CA SER A 39 12.90 2.96 -30.42
C SER A 39 11.75 2.86 -31.42
N ASP A 40 10.89 3.87 -31.49
CA ASP A 40 9.79 3.94 -32.47
C ASP A 40 10.31 3.88 -33.91
N ALA A 41 11.42 4.56 -34.22
CA ALA A 41 12.03 4.54 -35.55
C ALA A 41 12.56 3.14 -35.92
N CYS A 42 13.16 2.44 -34.96
CA CYS A 42 13.62 1.06 -35.13
C CYS A 42 12.45 0.09 -35.30
N ASP A 43 11.38 0.21 -34.51
CA ASP A 43 10.21 -0.66 -34.63
C ASP A 43 9.48 -0.44 -35.96
N ARG A 44 9.38 0.81 -36.43
CA ARG A 44 8.85 1.12 -37.77
C ARG A 44 9.68 0.48 -38.88
N LEU A 45 11.02 0.49 -38.77
CA LEU A 45 11.88 -0.19 -39.73
C LEU A 45 11.69 -1.70 -39.68
N ARG A 46 11.65 -2.29 -38.48
CA ARG A 46 11.41 -3.72 -38.30
C ARG A 46 10.12 -4.15 -38.96
N TYR A 47 9.05 -3.38 -38.78
CA TYR A 47 7.76 -3.65 -39.42
C TYR A 47 7.84 -3.53 -40.95
N ALA A 48 8.42 -2.46 -41.47
CA ALA A 48 8.58 -2.29 -42.92
C ALA A 48 9.39 -3.45 -43.55
N ALA A 49 10.42 -3.90 -42.85
CA ALA A 49 11.29 -5.01 -43.27
C ALA A 49 10.58 -6.37 -43.35
N LEU A 50 9.41 -6.54 -42.71
CA LEU A 50 8.58 -7.75 -42.89
C LEU A 50 8.09 -7.91 -44.33
N THR A 51 7.90 -6.79 -45.05
CA THR A 51 7.44 -6.79 -46.45
C THR A 51 8.54 -6.37 -47.44
N GLN A 52 9.55 -5.63 -46.98
CA GLN A 52 10.69 -5.13 -47.77
C GLN A 52 12.01 -5.42 -47.02
N PRO A 53 12.49 -6.68 -47.00
CA PRO A 53 13.65 -7.09 -46.20
C PRO A 53 14.93 -6.29 -46.50
N GLU A 54 15.07 -5.83 -47.75
CA GLU A 54 16.19 -5.00 -48.23
C GLU A 54 16.38 -3.70 -47.45
N LEU A 55 15.33 -3.17 -46.80
CA LEU A 55 15.40 -1.92 -46.02
C LEU A 55 16.29 -2.02 -44.78
N SER A 56 16.53 -3.24 -44.29
CA SER A 56 17.32 -3.49 -43.07
C SER A 56 18.62 -4.27 -43.32
N ALA A 57 18.81 -4.77 -44.54
CA ALA A 57 19.83 -5.77 -44.87
C ALA A 57 21.28 -5.29 -44.64
N ASP A 58 21.53 -3.98 -44.71
CA ASP A 58 22.85 -3.37 -44.52
C ASP A 58 23.27 -3.24 -43.04
N ASP A 59 22.32 -3.26 -42.10
CA ASP A 59 22.58 -3.19 -40.65
C ASP A 59 21.35 -3.78 -39.90
N PRO A 60 21.19 -5.12 -39.85
CA PRO A 60 19.99 -5.74 -39.31
C PRO A 60 19.88 -5.63 -37.78
N ASP A 61 21.01 -5.42 -37.09
CA ASP A 61 21.07 -5.35 -35.63
C ASP A 61 20.64 -3.98 -35.12
N LEU A 62 19.33 -3.80 -34.97
CA LEU A 62 18.71 -2.56 -34.47
C LEU A 62 19.18 -2.22 -33.06
N LYS A 63 19.62 -0.97 -32.86
CA LYS A 63 20.26 -0.50 -31.63
C LYS A 63 20.15 1.00 -31.47
N ILE A 64 20.26 1.47 -30.23
CA ILE A 64 20.34 2.89 -29.88
C ILE A 64 21.73 3.12 -29.28
N ARG A 65 22.43 4.18 -29.70
CA ARG A 65 23.75 4.56 -29.19
C ARG A 65 23.72 5.93 -28.55
N LEU A 66 24.34 6.04 -27.38
CA LEU A 66 24.64 7.28 -26.69
C LEU A 66 26.15 7.52 -26.81
N VAL A 67 26.55 8.70 -27.30
CA VAL A 67 27.96 9.08 -27.43
C VAL A 67 28.16 10.45 -26.82
N THR A 68 29.09 10.55 -25.88
CA THR A 68 29.49 11.81 -25.24
C THR A 68 30.80 12.32 -25.84
N ASP A 69 30.90 13.64 -25.96
CA ASP A 69 32.13 14.33 -26.32
C ASP A 69 32.30 15.52 -25.36
N ALA A 70 33.24 15.39 -24.43
CA ALA A 70 33.47 16.39 -23.40
C ALA A 70 34.12 17.66 -23.95
N ASP A 71 34.95 17.55 -24.99
CA ASP A 71 35.66 18.68 -25.58
C ASP A 71 34.70 19.54 -26.41
N ALA A 72 33.83 18.90 -27.19
CA ALA A 72 32.79 19.56 -27.96
C ALA A 72 31.55 19.93 -27.12
N LYS A 73 31.47 19.46 -25.87
CA LYS A 73 30.30 19.53 -24.98
C LYS A 73 29.02 19.00 -25.65
N THR A 74 29.12 17.84 -26.30
CA THR A 74 27.97 17.24 -27.00
C THR A 74 27.58 15.89 -26.46
N LEU A 75 26.27 15.66 -26.41
CA LEU A 75 25.66 14.34 -26.25
C LEU A 75 24.96 13.97 -27.55
N THR A 76 25.28 12.82 -28.10
CA THR A 76 24.67 12.28 -29.31
C THR A 76 23.78 11.09 -28.98
N VAL A 77 22.53 11.11 -29.44
CA VAL A 77 21.60 9.96 -29.43
C VAL A 77 21.42 9.51 -30.88
N ALA A 78 21.83 8.27 -31.19
CA ALA A 78 21.77 7.73 -32.54
C ALA A 78 21.00 6.41 -32.59
N ASP A 79 20.17 6.25 -33.62
CA ASP A 79 19.49 5.00 -33.95
C ASP A 79 19.80 4.60 -35.40
N ASN A 80 19.72 3.30 -35.68
CA ASN A 80 19.80 2.75 -37.03
C ASN A 80 18.43 2.33 -37.58
N GLY A 81 17.36 3.01 -37.14
CA GLY A 81 15.99 2.78 -37.53
C GLY A 81 15.63 3.33 -38.91
N VAL A 82 14.34 3.63 -39.12
CA VAL A 82 13.81 3.98 -40.44
C VAL A 82 14.34 5.29 -41.01
N GLY A 83 14.78 6.22 -40.16
CA GLY A 83 15.26 7.54 -40.57
C GLY A 83 14.18 8.44 -41.17
N MET A 84 14.60 9.61 -41.65
CA MET A 84 13.76 10.67 -42.22
C MET A 84 14.40 11.20 -43.50
N ASN A 85 13.57 11.54 -44.48
CA ASN A 85 13.98 12.29 -45.66
C ASN A 85 13.72 13.79 -45.46
N ARG A 86 13.97 14.61 -46.49
CA ARG A 86 13.81 16.07 -46.43
C ARG A 86 12.41 16.48 -45.97
N GLU A 87 11.38 15.89 -46.58
CA GLU A 87 9.99 16.18 -46.27
C GLU A 87 9.67 15.78 -44.83
N ASP A 88 10.09 14.59 -44.41
CA ASP A 88 9.87 14.12 -43.03
C ASP A 88 10.52 15.05 -42.00
N LEU A 89 11.72 15.59 -42.25
CA LEU A 89 12.39 16.53 -41.35
C LEU A 89 11.62 17.85 -41.23
N ILE A 90 11.13 18.39 -42.35
CA ILE A 90 10.34 19.63 -42.36
C ILE A 90 8.99 19.42 -41.67
N GLU A 91 8.32 18.31 -41.96
CA GLU A 91 6.97 18.05 -41.48
C GLU A 91 6.92 17.56 -40.04
N ASN A 92 7.82 16.67 -39.62
CA ASN A 92 7.76 16.04 -38.30
C ASN A 92 8.58 16.78 -37.25
N LEU A 93 9.76 17.34 -37.60
CA LEU A 93 10.58 18.12 -36.67
C LEU A 93 10.38 19.63 -36.79
N GLY A 94 9.91 20.10 -37.94
CA GLY A 94 9.63 21.52 -38.18
C GLY A 94 8.21 21.97 -37.79
N THR A 95 7.32 21.03 -37.45
CA THR A 95 5.94 21.34 -37.04
C THR A 95 5.70 20.86 -35.61
N ILE A 96 5.29 21.78 -34.73
CA ILE A 96 4.94 21.43 -33.34
C ILE A 96 3.59 20.69 -33.33
N ALA A 97 3.48 19.68 -32.45
CA ALA A 97 2.29 18.85 -32.29
C ALA A 97 1.93 17.99 -33.52
N ARG A 98 2.93 17.69 -34.37
CA ARG A 98 2.83 16.72 -35.46
C ARG A 98 3.74 15.53 -35.17
N SER A 99 3.18 14.32 -35.19
CA SER A 99 3.94 13.08 -34.98
C SER A 99 3.84 12.16 -36.19
N GLY A 100 4.98 11.86 -36.81
CA GLY A 100 5.08 10.86 -37.87
C GLY A 100 4.70 9.45 -37.38
N THR A 101 4.98 9.14 -36.11
CA THR A 101 4.58 7.90 -35.43
C THR A 101 3.05 7.80 -35.33
N ALA A 102 2.36 8.89 -34.94
CA ALA A 102 0.90 8.92 -34.91
C ALA A 102 0.29 8.77 -36.32
N ALA A 103 0.87 9.44 -37.32
CA ALA A 103 0.45 9.31 -38.71
C ALA A 103 0.63 7.88 -39.25
N PHE A 104 1.69 7.18 -38.85
CA PHE A 104 1.91 5.78 -39.18
C PHE A 104 0.88 4.86 -38.51
N MET A 105 0.60 5.06 -37.21
CA MET A 105 -0.43 4.29 -36.49
C MET A 105 -1.83 4.44 -37.10
N ASN A 106 -2.15 5.59 -37.69
CA ASN A 106 -3.42 5.82 -38.38
C ASN A 106 -3.53 5.09 -39.74
N LYS A 107 -2.40 4.67 -40.32
CA LYS A 107 -2.37 3.88 -41.55
C LYS A 107 -2.51 2.37 -41.30
N LEU A 108 -2.28 1.90 -40.07
CA LEU A 108 -2.44 0.50 -39.68
C LEU A 108 -3.91 0.19 -39.36
N THR A 109 -4.40 -0.99 -39.76
CA THR A 109 -5.78 -1.45 -39.51
C THR A 109 -5.82 -2.87 -38.95
N GLY A 110 -6.78 -3.17 -38.07
CA GLY A 110 -7.01 -4.54 -37.59
C GLY A 110 -5.88 -5.06 -36.69
N ASP A 111 -5.46 -6.31 -36.92
CA ASP A 111 -4.43 -6.99 -36.11
C ASP A 111 -3.03 -6.37 -36.28
N ASP A 112 -2.74 -5.73 -37.42
CA ASP A 112 -1.46 -5.04 -37.69
C ASP A 112 -1.13 -3.93 -36.67
N LYS A 113 -2.16 -3.37 -36.01
CA LYS A 113 -2.00 -2.30 -35.01
C LYS A 113 -1.57 -2.83 -33.64
N LYS A 114 -1.85 -4.10 -33.33
CA LYS A 114 -1.54 -4.72 -32.01
C LYS A 114 -0.08 -5.12 -31.90
N ASP A 115 0.56 -5.46 -33.03
CA ASP A 115 1.96 -5.89 -33.07
C ASP A 115 2.97 -4.73 -33.05
N VAL A 116 2.50 -3.48 -33.16
CA VAL A 116 3.33 -2.28 -33.29
C VAL A 116 3.14 -1.35 -32.08
N GLY A 117 3.92 -1.57 -31.03
CA GLY A 117 3.85 -0.89 -29.73
C GLY A 117 4.46 0.51 -29.67
N LEU A 118 4.08 1.41 -30.58
CA LEU A 118 4.72 2.74 -30.69
C LEU A 118 4.33 3.72 -29.56
N ILE A 119 5.31 4.50 -29.09
CA ILE A 119 5.27 5.32 -27.87
C ILE A 119 4.92 6.80 -28.14
N GLY A 120 5.47 7.41 -29.19
CA GLY A 120 5.47 8.85 -29.42
C GLY A 120 4.24 9.40 -30.15
N GLN A 121 3.19 9.81 -29.44
CA GLN A 121 1.93 10.24 -30.07
C GLN A 121 1.71 11.76 -30.16
N PHE A 122 2.34 12.55 -29.29
CA PHE A 122 2.02 13.98 -29.15
C PHE A 122 2.75 14.92 -30.12
N GLY A 123 3.91 14.53 -30.64
CA GLY A 123 4.69 15.40 -31.55
C GLY A 123 5.33 16.62 -30.88
N VAL A 124 5.62 16.53 -29.57
CA VAL A 124 6.30 17.58 -28.80
C VAL A 124 7.55 17.11 -28.05
N GLY A 125 7.70 15.80 -27.84
CA GLY A 125 8.79 15.24 -27.03
C GLY A 125 10.19 15.54 -27.54
N PHE A 126 10.39 15.68 -28.87
CA PHE A 126 11.68 16.07 -29.45
C PHE A 126 12.19 17.42 -28.91
N TYR A 127 11.30 18.39 -28.69
CA TYR A 127 11.70 19.73 -28.26
C TYR A 127 12.16 19.80 -26.80
N SER A 128 11.93 18.75 -26.00
CA SER A 128 12.56 18.60 -24.68
C SER A 128 14.10 18.60 -24.76
N ALA A 129 14.68 18.29 -25.93
CA ALA A 129 16.11 18.43 -26.18
C ALA A 129 16.66 19.84 -25.89
N PHE A 130 15.87 20.89 -26.11
CA PHE A 130 16.26 22.29 -25.87
C PHE A 130 16.25 22.67 -24.38
N MET A 131 15.77 21.79 -23.49
CA MET A 131 15.90 21.96 -22.03
C MET A 131 17.37 22.03 -21.62
N VAL A 132 18.21 21.20 -22.23
CA VAL A 132 19.60 21.00 -21.85
C VAL A 132 20.60 21.46 -22.91
N SER A 133 20.12 21.82 -24.11
CA SER A 133 20.98 22.20 -25.24
C SER A 133 20.74 23.64 -25.71
N THR A 134 21.80 24.26 -26.22
CA THR A 134 21.77 25.57 -26.89
C THR A 134 21.45 25.44 -28.38
N ARG A 135 21.74 24.27 -28.95
CA ARG A 135 21.56 23.94 -30.36
C ARG A 135 21.37 22.43 -30.50
N VAL A 136 20.46 22.04 -31.38
CA VAL A 136 20.25 20.64 -31.76
C VAL A 136 20.53 20.49 -33.24
N GLU A 137 21.28 19.46 -33.58
CA GLU A 137 21.59 19.06 -34.94
C GLU A 137 21.12 17.62 -35.17
N VAL A 138 20.37 17.40 -36.24
CA VAL A 138 19.84 16.08 -36.61
C VAL A 138 20.37 15.71 -37.98
N LEU A 139 21.11 14.61 -38.06
CA LEU A 139 21.47 13.99 -39.34
C LEU A 139 20.62 12.74 -39.53
N SER A 140 19.98 12.60 -40.68
CA SER A 140 19.13 11.45 -40.94
C SER A 140 19.19 11.01 -42.40
N ARG A 141 19.13 9.69 -42.60
CA ARG A 141 18.94 9.07 -43.92
C ARG A 141 17.85 8.02 -43.81
N LYS A 142 16.83 8.16 -44.65
CA LYS A 142 15.71 7.23 -44.69
C LYS A 142 16.11 5.88 -45.28
N ALA A 143 15.62 4.79 -44.70
CA ALA A 143 15.79 3.46 -45.25
C ALA A 143 15.22 3.40 -46.68
N GLY A 144 15.98 2.81 -47.61
CA GLY A 144 15.64 2.77 -49.04
C GLY A 144 16.04 4.02 -49.84
N GLU A 145 16.57 5.07 -49.19
CA GLU A 145 17.08 6.27 -49.85
C GLU A 145 18.60 6.41 -49.65
N SER A 146 19.31 6.98 -50.63
CA SER A 146 20.76 7.22 -50.55
C SER A 146 21.12 8.59 -49.98
N GLN A 147 20.25 9.58 -50.14
CA GLN A 147 20.53 10.97 -49.75
C GLN A 147 20.37 11.18 -48.24
N GLY A 148 21.44 11.65 -47.60
CA GLY A 148 21.43 12.13 -46.23
C GLY A 148 21.00 13.59 -46.12
N TRP A 149 20.37 13.93 -44.99
CA TRP A 149 19.91 15.29 -44.69
C TRP A 149 20.38 15.72 -43.31
N ARG A 150 20.65 17.01 -43.18
CA ARG A 150 21.00 17.69 -41.93
C ARG A 150 19.96 18.75 -41.61
N TRP A 151 19.42 18.69 -40.39
CA TRP A 151 18.52 19.68 -39.80
C TRP A 151 19.22 20.34 -38.61
N VAL A 152 19.11 21.66 -38.46
CA VAL A 152 19.73 22.41 -37.36
C VAL A 152 18.78 23.48 -36.83
N SER A 153 18.67 23.60 -35.51
CA SER A 153 17.92 24.67 -34.84
C SER A 153 18.51 25.00 -33.46
N ASP A 154 18.27 26.23 -33.01
CA ASP A 154 18.54 26.72 -31.65
C ASP A 154 17.28 26.75 -30.76
N GLY A 155 16.14 26.27 -31.28
CA GLY A 155 14.87 26.23 -30.55
C GLY A 155 14.15 27.57 -30.45
N ARG A 156 14.61 28.63 -31.17
CA ARG A 156 14.04 29.99 -31.09
C ARG A 156 13.01 30.32 -32.16
N GLY A 157 12.60 29.33 -32.96
CA GLY A 157 11.50 29.45 -33.93
C GLY A 157 11.90 29.23 -35.40
N GLU A 158 13.19 29.04 -35.69
CA GLU A 158 13.68 28.76 -37.04
C GLU A 158 14.54 27.49 -37.07
N PHE A 159 14.64 26.86 -38.24
CA PHE A 159 15.52 25.73 -38.49
C PHE A 159 16.00 25.74 -39.95
N THR A 160 17.14 25.09 -40.21
CA THR A 160 17.69 24.92 -41.56
C THR A 160 17.72 23.46 -41.95
N VAL A 161 17.45 23.16 -43.22
CA VAL A 161 17.60 21.80 -43.80
C VAL A 161 18.54 21.87 -45.00
N SER A 162 19.56 21.01 -45.00
CA SER A 162 20.59 20.93 -46.04
C SER A 162 20.93 19.47 -46.35
N GLU A 163 21.44 19.20 -47.55
CA GLU A 163 22.02 17.90 -47.89
C GLU A 163 23.24 17.61 -47.01
N ALA A 164 23.45 16.33 -46.70
CA ALA A 164 24.61 15.85 -45.97
C ALA A 164 25.09 14.53 -46.56
N ASP A 165 26.40 14.46 -46.78
CA ASP A 165 27.08 13.27 -47.27
C ASP A 165 27.40 12.30 -46.12
N ASP A 166 27.65 11.03 -46.46
CA ASP A 166 28.09 9.99 -45.52
C ASP A 166 27.19 9.77 -44.29
N VAL A 167 25.89 10.05 -44.43
CA VAL A 167 24.90 9.79 -43.37
C VAL A 167 24.49 8.32 -43.38
N ALA A 168 24.69 7.63 -42.25
CA ALA A 168 24.22 6.27 -42.04
C ALA A 168 22.68 6.21 -41.98
N ARG A 169 22.11 5.03 -42.24
CA ARG A 169 20.66 4.78 -42.10
C ARG A 169 20.21 5.10 -40.67
N GLY A 170 19.05 5.72 -40.53
CA GLY A 170 18.48 6.08 -39.24
C GLY A 170 18.67 7.55 -38.92
N THR A 171 18.83 7.89 -37.64
CA THR A 171 18.91 9.29 -37.18
C THR A 171 19.99 9.45 -36.12
N ARG A 172 20.75 10.55 -36.22
CA ARG A 172 21.72 11.01 -35.22
C ARG A 172 21.30 12.40 -34.72
N VAL A 173 20.88 12.48 -33.46
CA VAL A 173 20.54 13.73 -32.78
C VAL A 173 21.73 14.16 -31.91
N VAL A 174 22.38 15.26 -32.29
CA VAL A 174 23.52 15.86 -31.60
C VAL A 174 23.02 17.05 -30.79
N LEU A 175 23.18 16.97 -29.47
CA LEU A 175 22.83 18.00 -28.52
C LEU A 175 24.08 18.80 -28.15
N HIS A 176 24.11 20.09 -28.48
CA HIS A 176 25.15 21.00 -27.99
C HIS A 176 24.73 21.53 -26.62
N LEU A 177 25.27 20.95 -25.55
CA LEU A 177 24.79 21.18 -24.19
C LEU A 177 25.04 22.62 -23.73
N LYS A 178 24.19 23.13 -22.84
CA LYS A 178 24.41 24.40 -22.13
C LYS A 178 25.58 24.24 -21.16
N ASP A 179 26.20 25.34 -20.77
CA ASP A 179 27.41 25.32 -19.94
C ASP A 179 27.20 24.69 -18.54
N ASP A 180 25.99 24.74 -18.01
CA ASP A 180 25.58 24.20 -16.72
C ASP A 180 25.07 22.74 -16.77
N GLU A 181 24.99 22.13 -17.95
CA GLU A 181 24.38 20.82 -18.18
C GLU A 181 25.42 19.70 -18.40
N GLY A 182 26.65 19.92 -17.91
CA GLY A 182 27.76 18.98 -18.05
C GLY A 182 27.54 17.62 -17.37
N GLU A 183 26.56 17.52 -16.46
CA GLU A 183 26.19 16.24 -15.83
C GLU A 183 25.71 15.18 -16.83
N PHE A 184 25.18 15.59 -17.98
CA PHE A 184 24.72 14.67 -19.03
C PHE A 184 25.85 14.15 -19.93
N LEU A 185 27.10 14.51 -19.63
CA LEU A 185 28.30 13.90 -20.21
C LEU A 185 28.91 12.82 -19.30
N ASP A 186 28.45 12.71 -18.04
CA ASP A 186 28.89 11.69 -17.10
C ASP A 186 28.25 10.33 -17.41
N GLU A 187 29.08 9.30 -17.58
CA GLU A 187 28.63 7.96 -17.94
C GLU A 187 27.71 7.34 -16.89
N GLN A 188 28.01 7.55 -15.60
CA GLN A 188 27.20 6.98 -14.52
C GLN A 188 25.83 7.65 -14.46
N ARG A 189 25.76 8.96 -14.70
CA ARG A 189 24.51 9.72 -14.78
C ARG A 189 23.65 9.22 -15.92
N LEU A 190 24.21 9.08 -17.13
CA LEU A 190 23.50 8.52 -18.28
C LEU A 190 23.00 7.10 -17.99
N ARG A 191 23.83 6.24 -17.39
CA ARG A 191 23.44 4.89 -16.98
C ARG A 191 22.24 4.90 -16.02
N ARG A 192 22.26 5.76 -15.00
CA ARG A 192 21.13 5.89 -14.05
C ARG A 192 19.85 6.35 -14.74
N ILE A 193 19.93 7.31 -15.66
CA ILE A 193 18.76 7.82 -16.40
C ILE A 193 18.19 6.71 -17.30
N VAL A 194 19.04 5.99 -18.05
CA VAL A 194 18.60 4.88 -18.91
C VAL A 194 17.98 3.75 -18.08
N GLN A 195 18.58 3.38 -16.95
CA GLN A 195 18.02 2.37 -16.05
C GLN A 195 16.69 2.80 -15.41
N LYS A 196 16.49 4.10 -15.18
CA LYS A 196 15.24 4.62 -14.64
C LYS A 196 14.11 4.59 -15.67
N TYR A 197 14.37 5.04 -16.90
CA TYR A 197 13.31 5.31 -17.88
C TYR A 197 13.20 4.29 -19.01
N SER A 198 14.27 3.54 -19.29
CA SER A 198 14.44 2.82 -20.56
C SER A 198 15.07 1.42 -20.39
N ASP A 199 15.15 0.89 -19.16
CA ASP A 199 15.77 -0.42 -18.86
C ASP A 199 15.11 -1.58 -19.62
N HIS A 200 13.82 -1.44 -19.93
CA HIS A 200 12.98 -2.47 -20.53
C HIS A 200 12.61 -2.20 -22.00
N ILE A 201 13.23 -1.20 -22.64
CA ILE A 201 13.15 -1.04 -24.09
C ILE A 201 13.79 -2.26 -24.75
N ALA A 202 13.11 -2.84 -25.74
CA ALA A 202 13.50 -4.12 -26.36
C ALA A 202 14.82 -4.05 -27.16
N LEU A 203 15.27 -2.84 -27.50
CA LEU A 203 16.52 -2.59 -28.21
C LEU A 203 17.68 -2.39 -27.24
N PRO A 204 18.89 -2.87 -27.56
CA PRO A 204 20.07 -2.52 -26.79
C PRO A 204 20.35 -1.00 -26.89
N ILE A 205 20.55 -0.39 -25.73
CA ILE A 205 20.97 1.01 -25.56
C ILE A 205 22.44 0.97 -25.16
N LEU A 206 23.32 1.35 -26.09
CA LEU A 206 24.76 1.26 -25.94
C LEU A 206 25.37 2.63 -25.61
N LEU A 207 26.34 2.67 -24.71
CA LEU A 207 27.17 3.85 -24.44
C LEU A 207 28.54 3.66 -25.12
N GLY A 208 28.94 4.64 -25.95
CA GLY A 208 30.21 4.64 -26.68
C GLY A 208 30.12 4.18 -28.13
N THR A 209 31.28 4.14 -28.79
CA THR A 209 31.45 3.78 -30.20
C THR A 209 32.23 2.48 -30.36
N GLY A 210 32.08 1.81 -31.51
CA GLY A 210 32.82 0.57 -31.82
C GLY A 210 32.42 -0.63 -30.95
N ASP A 211 33.37 -1.55 -30.80
CA ASP A 211 33.22 -2.84 -30.11
C ASP A 211 33.28 -2.72 -28.58
N ASP A 212 33.84 -1.63 -28.05
CA ASP A 212 33.93 -1.34 -26.61
C ASP A 212 32.63 -0.73 -26.03
N ALA A 213 31.59 -0.61 -26.85
CA ALA A 213 30.33 -0.01 -26.44
C ALA A 213 29.60 -0.86 -25.39
N GLN A 214 29.18 -0.23 -24.29
CA GLN A 214 28.59 -0.92 -23.16
C GLN A 214 27.07 -0.82 -23.16
N ALA A 215 26.37 -1.95 -23.00
CA ALA A 215 24.92 -1.93 -22.80
C ALA A 215 24.56 -1.24 -21.46
N LEU A 216 23.58 -0.33 -21.54
CA LEU A 216 23.06 0.41 -20.40
C LEU A 216 21.76 -0.22 -19.84
N ASN A 217 20.97 -0.87 -20.70
CA ASN A 217 19.72 -1.52 -20.34
C ASN A 217 19.85 -3.05 -20.39
N LYS A 218 18.99 -3.74 -19.64
CA LYS A 218 18.90 -5.22 -19.68
C LYS A 218 18.13 -5.76 -20.89
N ALA A 219 17.35 -4.90 -21.56
CA ALA A 219 16.50 -5.24 -22.71
C ALA A 219 15.53 -6.41 -22.46
N SER A 220 15.19 -6.68 -21.19
CA SER A 220 14.28 -7.75 -20.79
C SER A 220 13.07 -7.19 -20.05
N ALA A 221 11.93 -7.13 -20.74
CA ALA A 221 10.64 -6.92 -20.12
C ALA A 221 10.11 -8.28 -19.67
N LEU A 222 10.51 -8.76 -18.48
CA LEU A 222 10.18 -10.11 -18.03
C LEU A 222 8.66 -10.37 -18.06
N TRP A 223 7.85 -9.36 -17.74
CA TRP A 223 6.40 -9.43 -17.76
C TRP A 223 5.80 -9.61 -19.16
N THR A 224 6.54 -9.37 -20.25
CA THR A 224 5.99 -9.57 -21.61
C THR A 224 6.16 -11.01 -22.10
N ARG A 225 6.97 -11.83 -21.40
CA ARG A 225 7.20 -13.24 -21.75
C ARG A 225 6.05 -14.11 -21.26
N SER A 226 5.83 -15.25 -21.92
CA SER A 226 4.86 -16.22 -21.45
C SER A 226 5.26 -16.77 -20.08
N ARG A 227 4.30 -16.96 -19.18
CA ARG A 227 4.59 -17.44 -17.81
C ARG A 227 5.33 -18.78 -17.80
N ASN A 228 5.07 -19.63 -18.79
CA ASN A 228 5.66 -20.95 -18.92
C ASN A 228 7.13 -20.91 -19.37
N GLU A 229 7.59 -19.77 -19.86
CA GLU A 229 8.96 -19.55 -20.32
C GLU A 229 9.82 -18.86 -19.24
N ILE A 230 9.24 -18.51 -18.10
CA ILE A 230 9.92 -17.77 -17.03
C ILE A 230 10.15 -18.70 -15.85
N THR A 231 11.40 -18.85 -15.45
CA THR A 231 11.81 -19.64 -14.30
C THR A 231 11.55 -18.90 -12.97
N PRO A 232 11.42 -19.62 -11.84
CA PRO A 232 11.32 -19.00 -10.52
C PRO A 232 12.50 -18.06 -10.19
N ASP A 233 13.71 -18.44 -10.59
CA ASP A 233 14.92 -17.63 -10.36
C ASP A 233 14.87 -16.32 -11.15
N GLU A 234 14.40 -16.34 -12.40
CA GLU A 234 14.20 -15.11 -13.18
C GLU A 234 13.17 -14.17 -12.54
N TYR A 235 12.06 -14.71 -11.98
CA TYR A 235 11.11 -13.90 -11.22
C TYR A 235 11.75 -13.28 -9.98
N LYS A 236 12.55 -14.07 -9.24
CA LYS A 236 13.23 -13.62 -8.03
C LYS A 236 14.27 -12.54 -8.32
N GLU A 237 15.09 -12.72 -9.35
CA GLU A 237 16.04 -11.70 -9.81
C GLU A 237 15.34 -10.42 -10.24
N PHE A 238 14.22 -10.54 -10.96
CA PHE A 238 13.41 -9.39 -11.33
C PHE A 238 12.83 -8.68 -10.10
N TYR A 239 12.32 -9.42 -9.12
CA TYR A 239 11.80 -8.88 -7.86
C TYR A 239 12.86 -8.08 -7.09
N HIS A 240 14.05 -8.64 -6.89
CA HIS A 240 15.17 -7.95 -6.24
C HIS A 240 15.55 -6.66 -6.97
N HIS A 241 15.60 -6.71 -8.31
CA HIS A 241 15.96 -5.56 -9.14
C HIS A 241 14.89 -4.46 -9.10
N VAL A 242 13.62 -4.80 -9.33
CA VAL A 242 12.54 -3.82 -9.45
C VAL A 242 12.13 -3.22 -8.09
N GLY A 243 12.15 -4.04 -7.04
CA GLY A 243 11.73 -3.66 -5.69
C GLY A 243 12.85 -3.15 -4.80
N HIS A 244 14.12 -3.24 -5.24
CA HIS A 244 15.31 -3.11 -4.39
C HIS A 244 15.18 -3.96 -3.12
N ALA A 245 14.62 -5.17 -3.29
CA ALA A 245 14.31 -6.09 -2.23
C ALA A 245 15.51 -6.99 -1.93
N PHE A 246 15.71 -7.30 -0.66
CA PHE A 246 16.75 -8.22 -0.18
C PHE A 246 16.17 -9.56 0.28
N ASP A 247 14.85 -9.60 0.48
CA ASP A 247 14.07 -10.80 0.76
C ASP A 247 13.57 -11.45 -0.54
N ASP A 248 12.88 -12.59 -0.41
CA ASP A 248 12.31 -13.32 -1.53
C ASP A 248 10.83 -12.99 -1.73
N PRO A 249 10.24 -13.20 -2.93
CA PRO A 249 8.81 -13.02 -3.12
C PRO A 249 8.02 -14.15 -2.43
N TRP A 250 7.15 -13.80 -1.48
CA TRP A 250 6.21 -14.74 -0.86
C TRP A 250 5.09 -15.17 -1.83
N LEU A 251 4.68 -14.25 -2.70
CA LEU A 251 3.71 -14.51 -3.76
C LEU A 251 4.09 -13.74 -5.03
N THR A 252 4.07 -14.44 -6.16
CA THR A 252 4.26 -13.88 -7.50
C THR A 252 2.93 -13.86 -8.25
N LEU A 253 2.51 -12.68 -8.69
CA LEU A 253 1.27 -12.44 -9.41
C LEU A 253 1.61 -11.94 -10.82
N HIS A 254 1.61 -12.83 -11.80
CA HIS A 254 1.84 -12.47 -13.20
C HIS A 254 0.56 -12.70 -14.01
N TRP A 255 -0.02 -11.67 -14.64
CA TRP A 255 -1.13 -11.84 -15.59
C TRP A 255 -1.23 -10.75 -16.65
N ARG A 256 -1.89 -11.07 -17.76
CA ARG A 256 -2.33 -10.11 -18.79
C ARG A 256 -3.85 -9.98 -18.70
N ALA A 257 -4.34 -8.75 -18.66
CA ALA A 257 -5.75 -8.43 -18.78
C ALA A 257 -6.03 -7.99 -20.23
N GLU A 258 -7.03 -8.61 -20.85
CA GLU A 258 -7.44 -8.36 -22.23
C GLU A 258 -8.88 -7.81 -22.24
N GLY A 259 -9.24 -7.01 -23.25
CA GLY A 259 -10.59 -6.50 -23.45
C GLY A 259 -10.66 -4.98 -23.53
N LYS A 260 -11.47 -4.33 -22.67
CA LYS A 260 -11.67 -2.87 -22.72
C LYS A 260 -10.44 -2.06 -22.31
N ILE A 261 -9.53 -2.66 -21.54
CA ILE A 261 -8.24 -2.09 -21.17
C ILE A 261 -7.25 -3.23 -21.21
N GLU A 262 -6.21 -3.06 -22.00
CA GLU A 262 -5.11 -3.99 -22.09
C GLU A 262 -3.95 -3.55 -21.18
N TYR A 263 -3.56 -4.45 -20.29
CA TYR A 263 -2.38 -4.27 -19.44
C TYR A 263 -1.83 -5.61 -18.98
N THR A 264 -0.53 -5.64 -18.68
CA THR A 264 0.16 -6.75 -18.06
C THR A 264 0.61 -6.35 -16.67
N SER A 265 0.50 -7.24 -15.70
CA SER A 265 0.93 -7.02 -14.32
C SER A 265 1.85 -8.14 -13.88
N LEU A 266 3.00 -7.76 -13.34
CA LEU A 266 3.91 -8.65 -12.64
C LEU A 266 4.18 -8.05 -11.27
N LEU A 267 3.39 -8.48 -10.29
CA LEU A 267 3.38 -7.99 -8.92
C LEU A 267 3.90 -9.06 -7.97
N PHE A 268 4.41 -8.60 -6.83
CA PHE A 268 4.97 -9.44 -5.79
C PHE A 268 4.50 -8.99 -4.42
N VAL A 269 4.28 -9.97 -3.55
CA VAL A 269 4.18 -9.76 -2.11
C VAL A 269 5.54 -10.13 -1.50
N PRO A 270 6.20 -9.21 -0.78
CA PRO A 270 7.45 -9.51 -0.07
C PRO A 270 7.27 -10.62 0.98
N SER A 271 8.32 -11.37 1.27
CA SER A 271 8.34 -12.33 2.39
C SER A 271 8.69 -11.67 3.72
N ALA A 272 9.31 -10.50 3.70
CA ALA A 272 9.62 -9.71 4.88
C ALA A 272 8.82 -8.40 4.93
N LYS A 273 8.38 -8.02 6.13
CA LYS A 273 7.74 -6.72 6.39
C LYS A 273 8.74 -5.58 6.18
N PRO A 274 8.46 -4.61 5.29
CA PRO A 274 9.28 -3.40 5.17
C PRO A 274 9.24 -2.56 6.46
N PHE A 275 10.38 -1.99 6.87
CA PHE A 275 10.47 -1.12 8.07
C PHE A 275 9.53 0.09 8.02
N ASP A 276 9.25 0.60 6.81
CA ASP A 276 8.41 1.77 6.61
C ASP A 276 6.91 1.44 6.53
N LEU A 277 6.49 0.17 6.60
CA LEU A 277 5.13 -0.28 6.22
C LEU A 277 3.98 0.52 6.87
N PHE A 278 4.14 0.91 8.14
CA PHE A 278 3.12 1.64 8.91
C PHE A 278 3.32 3.16 8.92
N ASN A 279 4.28 3.69 8.17
CA ASN A 279 4.43 5.12 8.02
C ASN A 279 3.21 5.67 7.23
N PRO A 280 2.45 6.64 7.77
CA PRO A 280 1.29 7.23 7.09
C PRO A 280 1.58 7.78 5.69
N ASP A 281 2.79 8.29 5.47
CA ASP A 281 3.19 8.88 4.18
C ASP A 281 3.61 7.82 3.14
N ARG A 282 3.61 6.53 3.52
CA ARG A 282 4.13 5.47 2.67
C ARG A 282 3.16 5.15 1.52
N ARG A 283 3.57 5.51 0.32
CA ARG A 283 2.92 5.10 -0.94
C ARG A 283 3.25 3.65 -1.31
N HIS A 284 2.47 3.06 -2.22
CA HIS A 284 2.86 1.80 -2.85
C HIS A 284 4.14 2.00 -3.68
N ARG A 285 4.86 0.92 -4.02
CA ARG A 285 6.04 0.97 -4.88
C ARG A 285 5.87 0.12 -6.15
N VAL A 286 4.65 0.06 -6.66
CA VAL A 286 4.36 -0.56 -7.95
C VAL A 286 4.66 0.45 -9.05
N LYS A 287 5.56 0.08 -9.96
CA LYS A 287 5.98 0.92 -11.09
C LYS A 287 4.97 0.81 -12.22
N LEU A 288 4.47 1.94 -12.69
CA LEU A 288 3.60 2.01 -13.85
C LEU A 288 4.41 2.28 -15.12
N TYR A 289 4.19 1.43 -16.10
CA TYR A 289 4.71 1.51 -17.44
C TYR A 289 3.57 1.71 -18.42
N VAL A 290 3.86 2.40 -19.51
CA VAL A 290 3.00 2.43 -20.69
C VAL A 290 3.85 2.07 -21.89
N LYS A 291 3.50 0.97 -22.56
CA LYS A 291 4.28 0.43 -23.68
C LYS A 291 5.74 0.24 -23.31
N ARG A 292 6.00 -0.35 -22.13
CA ARG A 292 7.33 -0.63 -21.58
C ARG A 292 8.19 0.60 -21.26
N VAL A 293 7.63 1.80 -21.35
CA VAL A 293 8.28 3.04 -20.90
C VAL A 293 7.84 3.37 -19.49
N PHE A 294 8.80 3.57 -18.59
CA PHE A 294 8.51 3.93 -17.21
C PHE A 294 7.83 5.31 -17.15
N ILE A 295 6.71 5.36 -16.43
CA ILE A 295 5.91 6.57 -16.24
C ILE A 295 6.13 7.11 -14.83
N THR A 296 5.79 6.33 -13.82
CA THR A 296 5.91 6.72 -12.41
C THR A 296 5.77 5.49 -11.51
N ASP A 297 6.38 5.51 -10.33
CA ASP A 297 6.13 4.57 -9.23
C ASP A 297 5.28 5.17 -8.11
N GLU A 298 4.81 6.40 -8.30
CA GLU A 298 3.95 7.16 -7.40
C GLU A 298 2.52 7.33 -7.93
N ALA A 299 2.06 6.40 -8.77
CA ALA A 299 0.73 6.45 -9.40
C ALA A 299 -0.42 6.36 -8.38
N GLU A 300 -0.78 7.50 -7.78
CA GLU A 300 -1.86 7.59 -6.80
C GLU A 300 -3.17 7.01 -7.38
N GLY A 301 -3.74 6.03 -6.69
CA GLY A 301 -4.94 5.32 -7.13
C GLY A 301 -4.69 4.07 -7.98
N LEU A 302 -3.44 3.67 -8.26
CA LEU A 302 -3.13 2.38 -8.89
C LEU A 302 -3.32 1.21 -7.91
N VAL A 303 -2.81 1.35 -6.69
CA VAL A 303 -2.94 0.34 -5.61
C VAL A 303 -3.54 1.02 -4.38
N PRO A 304 -4.56 0.42 -3.72
CA PRO A 304 -5.11 1.00 -2.50
C PRO A 304 -4.12 0.96 -1.32
N PRO A 305 -4.27 1.85 -0.32
CA PRO A 305 -3.37 1.91 0.84
C PRO A 305 -3.23 0.58 1.60
N TYR A 306 -4.32 -0.18 1.75
CA TYR A 306 -4.30 -1.49 2.42
C TYR A 306 -3.55 -2.60 1.65
N LEU A 307 -3.10 -2.34 0.40
CA LEU A 307 -2.24 -3.22 -0.39
C LEU A 307 -0.86 -2.60 -0.68
N ARG A 308 -0.46 -1.56 0.07
CA ARG A 308 0.80 -0.83 -0.17
C ARG A 308 2.06 -1.71 -0.03
N PHE A 309 1.96 -2.91 0.54
CA PHE A 309 3.06 -3.87 0.60
C PHE A 309 3.49 -4.39 -0.79
N LEU A 310 2.61 -4.30 -1.80
CA LEU A 310 2.92 -4.77 -3.15
C LEU A 310 4.15 -4.08 -3.76
N ARG A 311 4.86 -4.86 -4.57
CA ARG A 311 6.00 -4.46 -5.41
C ARG A 311 5.80 -4.98 -6.83
N GLY A 312 6.53 -4.43 -7.79
CA GLY A 312 6.54 -4.93 -9.17
C GLY A 312 6.09 -3.88 -10.18
N VAL A 313 5.52 -4.34 -11.29
CA VAL A 313 5.18 -3.51 -12.44
C VAL A 313 3.76 -3.74 -12.93
N VAL A 314 3.19 -2.66 -13.48
CA VAL A 314 1.98 -2.70 -14.30
C VAL A 314 2.33 -2.00 -15.60
N ASP A 315 2.17 -2.67 -16.74
CA ASP A 315 2.44 -2.12 -18.07
C ASP A 315 1.15 -2.07 -18.88
N SER A 316 0.68 -0.87 -19.21
CA SER A 316 -0.56 -0.68 -19.97
C SER A 316 -0.27 -0.34 -21.43
N GLU A 317 -1.04 -0.93 -22.34
CA GLU A 317 -0.97 -0.60 -23.77
C GLU A 317 -1.86 0.61 -24.13
N ASP A 318 -2.91 0.84 -23.34
CA ASP A 318 -4.02 1.74 -23.69
C ASP A 318 -4.10 3.00 -22.82
N LEU A 319 -3.28 3.14 -21.77
CA LEU A 319 -3.42 4.26 -20.83
C LEU A 319 -3.11 5.59 -21.55
N PRO A 320 -4.07 6.53 -21.64
CA PRO A 320 -3.83 7.81 -22.27
C PRO A 320 -2.90 8.61 -21.38
N LEU A 321 -1.70 8.86 -21.88
CA LEU A 321 -0.75 9.72 -21.22
C LEU A 321 -1.17 11.18 -21.40
N ASN A 322 -0.89 12.02 -20.41
CA ASN A 322 -0.92 13.46 -20.61
C ASN A 322 0.39 13.92 -21.25
N ILE A 323 0.45 15.20 -21.64
CA ILE A 323 1.60 15.76 -22.38
C ILE A 323 2.91 15.63 -21.60
N SER A 324 2.88 15.80 -20.26
CA SER A 324 4.05 15.61 -19.39
C SER A 324 4.37 14.13 -19.13
N ARG A 325 3.40 13.24 -19.36
CA ARG A 325 3.39 11.84 -18.94
C ARG A 325 3.55 11.65 -17.42
N GLU A 326 3.29 12.67 -16.60
CA GLU A 326 3.57 12.63 -15.15
C GLU A 326 2.31 12.63 -14.27
N MET A 327 1.24 13.31 -14.69
CA MET A 327 0.00 13.40 -13.88
C MET A 327 -1.12 12.47 -14.37
N LEU A 328 -1.27 11.31 -13.72
CA LEU A 328 -2.33 10.31 -14.00
C LEU A 328 -3.56 10.42 -13.08
N GLN A 329 -3.61 11.48 -12.27
CA GLN A 329 -4.65 11.66 -11.25
C GLN A 329 -6.05 11.68 -11.89
N HIS A 330 -6.99 10.95 -11.26
CA HIS A 330 -8.40 10.85 -11.66
C HIS A 330 -8.69 10.18 -13.01
N ASN A 331 -7.79 9.35 -13.54
CA ASN A 331 -8.06 8.61 -14.78
C ASN A 331 -8.99 7.37 -14.54
N PRO A 332 -10.17 7.28 -15.21
CA PRO A 332 -11.07 6.13 -15.08
C PRO A 332 -10.45 4.78 -15.48
N MET A 333 -9.44 4.79 -16.34
CA MET A 333 -8.70 3.58 -16.72
C MET A 333 -7.81 3.09 -15.59
N LEU A 334 -7.16 4.00 -14.85
CA LEU A 334 -6.36 3.66 -13.68
C LEU A 334 -7.23 3.01 -12.59
N ALA A 335 -8.44 3.53 -12.36
CA ALA A 335 -9.39 2.95 -11.42
C ALA A 335 -9.80 1.50 -11.78
N LYS A 336 -9.96 1.19 -13.08
CA LYS A 336 -10.26 -0.16 -13.55
C LYS A 336 -9.07 -1.10 -13.41
N ILE A 337 -7.85 -0.62 -13.66
CA ILE A 337 -6.61 -1.36 -13.41
C ILE A 337 -6.51 -1.69 -11.91
N ARG A 338 -6.72 -0.69 -11.04
CA ARG A 338 -6.78 -0.88 -9.58
C ARG A 338 -7.77 -1.97 -9.18
N ALA A 339 -9.00 -1.93 -9.69
CA ALA A 339 -10.00 -2.96 -9.40
C ALA A 339 -9.56 -4.36 -9.86
N GLY A 340 -8.88 -4.46 -11.00
CA GLY A 340 -8.28 -5.70 -11.47
C GLY A 340 -7.17 -6.23 -10.56
N ILE A 341 -6.29 -5.36 -10.09
CA ILE A 341 -5.23 -5.68 -9.12
C ILE A 341 -5.85 -6.17 -7.81
N VAL A 342 -6.79 -5.43 -7.23
CA VAL A 342 -7.47 -5.80 -5.97
C VAL A 342 -8.11 -7.18 -6.10
N ARG A 343 -8.91 -7.40 -7.14
CA ARG A 343 -9.56 -8.70 -7.38
C ARG A 343 -8.54 -9.84 -7.49
N ARG A 344 -7.44 -9.62 -8.20
CA ARG A 344 -6.41 -10.65 -8.40
C ARG A 344 -5.65 -10.96 -7.11
N VAL A 345 -5.23 -9.92 -6.39
CA VAL A 345 -4.48 -10.04 -5.13
C VAL A 345 -5.34 -10.73 -4.08
N LEU A 346 -6.56 -10.24 -3.83
CA LEU A 346 -7.45 -10.84 -2.85
C LEU A 346 -7.84 -12.27 -3.24
N GLY A 347 -8.05 -12.55 -4.53
CA GLY A 347 -8.35 -13.90 -5.00
C GLY A 347 -7.23 -14.91 -4.77
N ASP A 348 -5.97 -14.54 -5.00
CA ASP A 348 -4.84 -15.43 -4.75
C ASP A 348 -4.49 -15.52 -3.24
N LEU A 349 -4.74 -14.46 -2.46
CA LEU A 349 -4.71 -14.54 -0.99
C LEU A 349 -5.77 -15.50 -0.46
N THR A 350 -7.00 -15.47 -0.99
CA THR A 350 -8.08 -16.39 -0.58
C THR A 350 -7.68 -17.83 -0.82
N LYS A 351 -7.13 -18.15 -2.00
CA LYS A 351 -6.65 -19.51 -2.30
C LYS A 351 -5.58 -19.99 -1.33
N LYS A 352 -4.58 -19.15 -1.02
CA LYS A 352 -3.53 -19.49 -0.05
C LYS A 352 -4.08 -19.63 1.36
N ALA A 353 -5.08 -18.84 1.73
CA ALA A 353 -5.71 -18.86 3.04
C ALA A 353 -6.58 -20.12 3.26
N GLU A 354 -7.14 -20.68 2.19
CA GLU A 354 -8.02 -21.86 2.19
C GLU A 354 -7.26 -23.18 1.97
N ASP A 355 -6.02 -23.12 1.47
CA ASP A 355 -5.17 -24.29 1.24
C ASP A 355 -4.47 -24.74 2.54
N PRO A 356 -4.82 -25.92 3.11
CA PRO A 356 -4.22 -26.40 4.36
C PRO A 356 -2.71 -26.60 4.27
N GLU A 357 -2.17 -26.92 3.09
CA GLU A 357 -0.72 -27.09 2.89
C GLU A 357 0.03 -25.74 2.96
N GLN A 358 -0.68 -24.62 2.82
CA GLN A 358 -0.15 -23.26 2.85
C GLN A 358 -0.41 -22.55 4.18
N ALA A 359 -1.02 -23.21 5.18
CA ALA A 359 -1.45 -22.58 6.42
C ALA A 359 -0.31 -21.85 7.16
N ASP A 360 0.85 -22.49 7.32
CA ASP A 360 2.02 -21.89 7.97
C ASP A 360 2.56 -20.69 7.17
N SER A 361 2.63 -20.83 5.84
CA SER A 361 3.04 -19.76 4.93
C SER A 361 2.08 -18.57 4.97
N TYR A 362 0.78 -18.81 5.11
CA TYR A 362 -0.22 -17.76 5.25
C TYR A 362 -0.14 -17.08 6.63
N ALA A 363 0.17 -17.84 7.69
CA ALA A 363 0.43 -17.26 9.01
C ALA A 363 1.62 -16.29 8.97
N GLU A 364 2.70 -16.62 8.28
CA GLU A 364 3.84 -15.70 8.09
C GLU A 364 3.45 -14.41 7.35
N PHE A 365 2.65 -14.54 6.27
CA PHE A 365 2.08 -13.38 5.59
C PHE A 365 1.24 -12.52 6.54
N TRP A 366 0.41 -13.17 7.36
CA TRP A 366 -0.48 -12.49 8.30
C TRP A 366 0.30 -11.70 9.36
N GLU A 367 1.34 -12.28 9.95
CA GLU A 367 2.20 -11.58 10.91
C GLU A 367 2.92 -10.36 10.31
N ASN A 368 3.23 -10.41 9.01
CA ASN A 368 3.88 -9.30 8.32
C ASN A 368 2.92 -8.21 7.84
N PHE A 369 1.74 -8.58 7.34
CA PHE A 369 0.88 -7.67 6.57
C PHE A 369 -0.58 -7.60 7.04
N GLY A 370 -0.99 -8.46 7.98
CA GLY A 370 -2.38 -8.55 8.47
C GLY A 370 -2.91 -7.23 9.00
N ALA A 371 -2.12 -6.51 9.79
CA ALA A 371 -2.49 -5.19 10.32
C ALA A 371 -2.78 -4.16 9.21
N VAL A 372 -2.02 -4.18 8.12
CA VAL A 372 -2.28 -3.29 6.96
C VAL A 372 -3.48 -3.77 6.16
N LEU A 373 -3.65 -5.08 5.98
CA LEU A 373 -4.78 -5.64 5.24
C LEU A 373 -6.12 -5.34 5.94
N LYS A 374 -6.13 -5.31 7.28
CA LYS A 374 -7.29 -4.90 8.11
C LYS A 374 -7.78 -3.49 7.81
N GLU A 375 -6.90 -2.57 7.39
CA GLU A 375 -7.32 -1.19 7.02
C GLU A 375 -8.35 -1.21 5.88
N GLY A 376 -8.26 -2.19 4.98
CA GLY A 376 -9.22 -2.37 3.90
C GLY A 376 -10.66 -2.60 4.37
N LEU A 377 -10.89 -3.08 5.60
CA LEU A 377 -12.24 -3.35 6.12
C LEU A 377 -13.09 -2.09 6.29
N TYR A 378 -12.47 -0.95 6.64
CA TYR A 378 -13.19 0.32 6.76
C TYR A 378 -13.07 1.21 5.51
N GLU A 379 -12.09 0.96 4.63
CA GLU A 379 -11.87 1.73 3.40
C GLU A 379 -12.56 1.14 2.15
N ASP A 380 -12.64 -0.19 2.04
CA ASP A 380 -13.11 -0.90 0.83
C ASP A 380 -14.40 -1.69 1.11
N TYR A 381 -15.52 -0.97 1.05
CA TYR A 381 -16.85 -1.55 1.23
C TYR A 381 -17.20 -2.61 0.18
N GLU A 382 -16.64 -2.51 -1.03
CA GLU A 382 -16.91 -3.45 -2.13
C GLU A 382 -16.33 -4.84 -1.83
N HIS A 383 -15.10 -4.89 -1.28
CA HIS A 383 -14.40 -6.14 -1.02
C HIS A 383 -14.41 -6.57 0.45
N ARG A 384 -15.15 -5.85 1.31
CA ARG A 384 -15.20 -6.05 2.76
C ARG A 384 -15.48 -7.50 3.17
N GLU A 385 -16.44 -8.18 2.54
CA GLU A 385 -16.77 -9.55 2.90
C GLU A 385 -15.58 -10.50 2.65
N GLN A 386 -14.92 -10.37 1.49
CA GLN A 386 -13.74 -11.15 1.15
C GLN A 386 -12.57 -10.84 2.09
N LEU A 387 -12.34 -9.55 2.37
CA LEU A 387 -11.32 -9.12 3.34
C LEU A 387 -11.58 -9.72 4.72
N THR A 388 -12.83 -9.71 5.19
CA THR A 388 -13.21 -10.25 6.50
C THR A 388 -12.89 -11.75 6.60
N LYS A 389 -13.11 -12.52 5.54
CA LYS A 389 -12.76 -13.96 5.45
C LYS A 389 -11.25 -14.23 5.49
N LEU A 390 -10.44 -13.31 4.96
CA LEU A 390 -8.98 -13.42 4.95
C LEU A 390 -8.35 -13.19 6.33
N MET A 391 -9.11 -12.59 7.26
CA MET A 391 -8.57 -12.22 8.56
C MET A 391 -8.18 -13.43 9.39
N ARG A 392 -7.11 -13.27 10.18
CA ARG A 392 -6.67 -14.24 11.18
C ARG A 392 -6.49 -13.56 12.52
N PHE A 393 -6.75 -14.30 13.59
CA PHE A 393 -6.82 -13.76 14.94
C PHE A 393 -6.14 -14.70 15.91
N ARG A 394 -5.59 -14.16 16.99
CA ARG A 394 -5.28 -14.97 18.17
C ARG A 394 -6.55 -15.10 19.00
N SER A 395 -6.76 -16.23 19.66
CA SER A 395 -7.93 -16.42 20.53
C SER A 395 -7.58 -17.19 21.79
N THR A 396 -8.54 -17.28 22.71
CA THR A 396 -8.44 -18.13 23.91
C THR A 396 -8.70 -19.61 23.63
N GLY A 397 -9.26 -19.95 22.46
CA GLY A 397 -9.75 -21.30 22.13
C GLY A 397 -8.77 -22.17 21.34
N ALA A 398 -7.68 -21.59 20.82
CA ALA A 398 -6.67 -22.31 20.05
C ALA A 398 -5.27 -21.73 20.24
N GLU A 399 -4.27 -22.56 19.96
CA GLU A 399 -2.90 -22.10 19.77
C GLU A 399 -2.72 -21.60 18.33
N GLY A 400 -2.00 -20.50 18.14
CA GLY A 400 -1.77 -19.90 16.82
C GLY A 400 -2.89 -18.98 16.34
N LEU A 401 -2.99 -18.86 15.02
CA LEU A 401 -3.91 -17.98 14.30
C LEU A 401 -5.17 -18.74 13.88
N VAL A 402 -6.36 -18.16 14.12
CA VAL A 402 -7.67 -18.71 13.75
C VAL A 402 -8.43 -17.79 12.82
N SER A 403 -9.23 -18.34 11.92
CA SER A 403 -10.20 -17.56 11.14
C SER A 403 -11.50 -17.30 11.92
N LEU A 404 -12.35 -16.42 11.39
CA LEU A 404 -13.71 -16.23 11.94
C LEU A 404 -14.60 -17.45 11.69
N ASP A 405 -14.37 -18.19 10.61
CA ASP A 405 -15.10 -19.43 10.31
C ASP A 405 -14.75 -20.52 11.33
N ASP A 406 -13.47 -20.63 11.68
CA ASP A 406 -12.99 -21.51 12.73
C ASP A 406 -13.63 -21.18 14.08
N TYR A 407 -13.69 -19.89 14.43
CA TYR A 407 -14.36 -19.41 15.64
C TYR A 407 -15.85 -19.77 15.62
N ILE A 408 -16.55 -19.50 14.52
CA ILE A 408 -17.99 -19.81 14.38
C ILE A 408 -18.23 -21.31 14.50
N GLY A 409 -17.37 -22.13 13.90
CA GLY A 409 -17.44 -23.59 13.98
C GLY A 409 -17.29 -24.13 15.41
N ARG A 410 -16.69 -23.35 16.33
CA ARG A 410 -16.51 -23.70 17.74
C ARG A 410 -17.46 -22.98 18.70
N MET A 411 -18.40 -22.16 18.20
CA MET A 411 -19.36 -21.45 19.04
C MET A 411 -20.22 -22.41 19.88
N LYS A 412 -20.48 -22.03 21.12
CA LYS A 412 -21.29 -22.84 22.06
C LYS A 412 -22.78 -22.68 21.80
N GLU A 413 -23.56 -23.68 22.24
CA GLU A 413 -25.03 -23.57 22.23
C GLU A 413 -25.46 -22.36 23.08
N GLY A 414 -26.36 -21.54 22.53
CA GLY A 414 -26.81 -20.29 23.16
C GLY A 414 -25.91 -19.07 22.91
N GLN A 415 -24.74 -19.26 22.27
CA GLN A 415 -23.86 -18.15 21.89
C GLN A 415 -24.36 -17.45 20.61
N ASP A 416 -24.63 -16.15 20.72
CA ASP A 416 -25.18 -15.31 19.64
C ASP A 416 -24.20 -14.28 19.06
N ALA A 417 -23.02 -14.14 19.67
CA ALA A 417 -22.03 -13.12 19.31
C ALA A 417 -20.59 -13.67 19.22
N ILE A 418 -19.77 -12.94 18.48
CA ILE A 418 -18.32 -13.09 18.44
C ILE A 418 -17.74 -12.17 19.51
N PHE A 419 -17.10 -12.76 20.52
CA PHE A 419 -16.54 -12.01 21.64
C PHE A 419 -15.09 -11.65 21.36
N HIS A 420 -14.72 -10.41 21.69
CA HIS A 420 -13.36 -9.93 21.51
C HIS A 420 -12.90 -9.07 22.68
N ILE A 421 -11.59 -8.95 22.81
CA ILE A 421 -10.91 -7.98 23.67
C ILE A 421 -9.79 -7.32 22.88
N THR A 422 -9.63 -6.01 23.04
CA THR A 422 -8.60 -5.20 22.40
C THR A 422 -7.59 -4.70 23.43
N GLY A 423 -6.32 -4.63 23.05
CA GLY A 423 -5.25 -4.12 23.93
C GLY A 423 -3.87 -4.20 23.31
N ASP A 424 -2.88 -3.61 23.98
CA ASP A 424 -1.53 -3.46 23.41
C ASP A 424 -0.67 -4.74 23.46
N ASP A 425 -1.02 -5.71 24.33
CA ASP A 425 -0.19 -6.88 24.61
C ASP A 425 -1.03 -8.17 24.75
N ILE A 426 -0.64 -9.20 24.01
CA ILE A 426 -1.38 -10.47 23.94
C ILE A 426 -1.43 -11.20 25.28
N GLU A 427 -0.34 -11.18 26.05
CA GLU A 427 -0.26 -11.88 27.33
C GLU A 427 -1.08 -11.17 28.42
N SER A 428 -1.16 -9.85 28.35
CA SER A 428 -2.03 -9.04 29.19
C SER A 428 -3.51 -9.33 28.87
N LEU A 429 -3.88 -9.41 27.59
CA LEU A 429 -5.24 -9.79 27.18
C LEU A 429 -5.61 -11.22 27.63
N ARG A 430 -4.68 -12.19 27.54
CA ARG A 430 -4.89 -13.57 28.03
C ARG A 430 -5.12 -13.69 29.54
N ARG A 431 -4.70 -12.68 30.31
CA ARG A 431 -4.82 -12.63 31.77
C ARG A 431 -5.86 -11.60 32.25
N SER A 432 -6.62 -11.02 31.33
CA SER A 432 -7.64 -10.03 31.65
C SER A 432 -8.75 -10.65 32.53
N PRO A 433 -9.17 -9.98 33.63
CA PRO A 433 -10.31 -10.42 34.43
C PRO A 433 -11.61 -10.51 33.62
N GLN A 434 -11.78 -9.68 32.59
CA GLN A 434 -12.99 -9.60 31.78
C GLN A 434 -13.26 -10.88 30.96
N ILE A 435 -12.25 -11.71 30.72
CA ILE A 435 -12.40 -12.97 29.97
C ILE A 435 -12.56 -14.21 30.86
N GLU A 436 -12.39 -14.10 32.18
CA GLU A 436 -12.41 -15.23 33.13
C GLU A 436 -13.66 -16.11 32.96
N GLY A 437 -14.84 -15.50 33.03
CA GLY A 437 -16.12 -16.18 32.96
C GLY A 437 -16.48 -16.71 31.58
N PHE A 438 -15.89 -16.12 30.53
CA PHE A 438 -15.98 -16.65 29.16
C PHE A 438 -15.17 -17.95 29.07
N LYS A 439 -13.91 -17.90 29.54
CA LYS A 439 -13.02 -19.06 29.58
C LYS A 439 -13.59 -20.20 30.43
N ALA A 440 -14.16 -19.90 31.60
CA ALA A 440 -14.79 -20.89 32.47
C ALA A 440 -16.00 -21.60 31.83
N ARG A 441 -16.67 -20.95 30.88
CA ARG A 441 -17.80 -21.51 30.11
C ARG A 441 -17.36 -22.08 28.75
N GLY A 442 -16.05 -22.15 28.49
CA GLY A 442 -15.51 -22.58 27.21
C GLY A 442 -15.83 -21.65 26.03
N VAL A 443 -16.24 -20.41 26.31
CA VAL A 443 -16.53 -19.40 25.27
C VAL A 443 -15.21 -18.80 24.80
N GLU A 444 -14.94 -18.99 23.51
CA GLU A 444 -13.76 -18.42 22.85
C GLU A 444 -13.86 -16.89 22.80
N VAL A 445 -12.73 -16.20 23.01
CA VAL A 445 -12.61 -14.75 22.91
C VAL A 445 -11.45 -14.43 21.97
N LEU A 446 -11.69 -13.58 20.97
CA LEU A 446 -10.66 -13.07 20.07
C LEU A 446 -9.80 -12.04 20.80
N LEU A 447 -8.48 -12.16 20.63
CA LEU A 447 -7.48 -11.31 21.26
C LEU A 447 -6.86 -10.40 20.18
N LEU A 448 -7.19 -9.12 20.24
CA LEU A 448 -6.94 -8.15 19.18
C LEU A 448 -5.92 -7.12 19.64
N THR A 449 -4.78 -7.03 18.93
CA THR A 449 -3.64 -6.21 19.36
C THR A 449 -3.23 -5.12 18.37
N ASP A 450 -3.88 -5.05 17.20
CA ASP A 450 -3.53 -4.04 16.23
C ASP A 450 -4.36 -2.77 16.48
N PRO A 451 -3.78 -1.55 16.44
CA PRO A 451 -4.54 -0.32 16.65
C PRO A 451 -5.75 -0.16 15.71
N VAL A 452 -5.66 -0.69 14.49
CA VAL A 452 -6.75 -0.71 13.50
C VAL A 452 -7.98 -1.51 13.97
N ASP A 453 -7.81 -2.42 14.94
CA ASP A 453 -8.88 -3.28 15.46
C ASP A 453 -10.03 -2.48 16.07
N GLU A 454 -9.74 -1.33 16.69
CA GLU A 454 -10.77 -0.45 17.27
C GLU A 454 -11.68 0.21 16.21
N PHE A 455 -11.21 0.28 14.96
CA PHE A 455 -11.88 1.03 13.90
C PHE A 455 -12.63 0.11 12.93
N TRP A 456 -12.08 -1.07 12.61
CA TRP A 456 -12.77 -1.95 11.66
C TRP A 456 -13.96 -2.67 12.30
N ILE A 457 -13.90 -3.04 13.59
CA ILE A 457 -14.98 -3.76 14.29
C ILE A 457 -16.33 -3.02 14.18
N PRO A 458 -16.44 -1.73 14.55
CA PRO A 458 -17.69 -1.00 14.41
C PRO A 458 -18.09 -0.80 12.94
N SER A 459 -17.14 -0.81 12.01
CA SER A 459 -17.40 -0.65 10.57
C SER A 459 -17.98 -1.92 9.93
N VAL A 460 -17.50 -3.10 10.34
CA VAL A 460 -17.99 -4.41 9.85
C VAL A 460 -19.28 -4.83 10.56
N ALA A 461 -19.41 -4.52 11.85
CA ALA A 461 -20.56 -4.78 12.74
C ALA A 461 -20.91 -6.26 12.99
N GLU A 462 -20.98 -7.10 11.96
CA GLU A 462 -21.29 -8.52 12.07
C GLU A 462 -20.62 -9.38 10.98
N TYR A 463 -20.48 -10.67 11.26
CA TYR A 463 -19.97 -11.67 10.33
C TYR A 463 -20.85 -12.93 10.39
N GLN A 464 -21.37 -13.39 9.24
CA GLN A 464 -22.34 -14.48 9.13
C GLN A 464 -23.52 -14.37 10.12
N GLY A 465 -24.05 -13.15 10.30
CA GLY A 465 -25.16 -12.85 11.20
C GLY A 465 -24.80 -12.86 12.69
N LYS A 466 -23.51 -12.97 13.04
CA LYS A 466 -23.01 -12.88 14.43
C LYS A 466 -22.38 -11.51 14.65
N LYS A 467 -22.89 -10.76 15.63
CA LYS A 467 -22.37 -9.43 15.98
C LYS A 467 -21.05 -9.56 16.75
N PHE A 468 -20.17 -8.59 16.56
CA PHE A 468 -19.00 -8.42 17.43
C PHE A 468 -19.41 -7.77 18.74
N LYS A 469 -18.97 -8.35 19.86
CA LYS A 469 -19.19 -7.79 21.21
C LYS A 469 -17.89 -7.77 22.00
N SER A 470 -17.57 -6.61 22.56
CA SER A 470 -16.43 -6.45 23.44
C SER A 470 -16.73 -7.05 24.82
N VAL A 471 -15.77 -7.80 25.36
CA VAL A 471 -15.85 -8.33 26.74
C VAL A 471 -15.58 -7.26 27.81
N THR A 472 -15.10 -6.08 27.43
CA THR A 472 -14.86 -4.95 28.34
C THR A 472 -16.07 -4.01 28.44
N ARG A 473 -17.14 -4.27 27.69
CA ARG A 473 -18.41 -3.52 27.77
C ARG A 473 -19.49 -4.32 28.49
N GLY A 474 -20.46 -3.60 29.07
CA GLY A 474 -21.71 -4.17 29.55
C GLY A 474 -22.50 -4.81 28.41
N GLY A 475 -23.20 -5.92 28.66
CA GLY A 475 -24.11 -6.55 27.68
C GLY A 475 -23.73 -7.94 27.15
N ALA A 476 -22.72 -8.59 27.73
CA ALA A 476 -22.46 -10.01 27.51
C ALA A 476 -23.34 -10.86 28.46
N ASP A 477 -24.52 -11.23 28.00
CA ASP A 477 -25.42 -12.13 28.72
C ASP A 477 -24.89 -13.57 28.64
N LEU A 478 -23.99 -13.92 29.57
CA LEU A 478 -23.41 -15.26 29.68
C LEU A 478 -24.39 -16.28 30.26
N SER A 479 -25.56 -15.86 30.75
CA SER A 479 -26.55 -16.74 31.37
C SER A 479 -27.16 -17.75 30.39
N ARG A 480 -27.15 -17.42 29.09
CA ARG A 480 -27.69 -18.26 28.01
C ARG A 480 -26.75 -19.38 27.57
N ILE A 481 -25.48 -19.31 27.95
CA ILE A 481 -24.46 -20.28 27.56
C ILE A 481 -24.24 -21.24 28.73
N LYS A 482 -24.51 -22.53 28.50
CA LYS A 482 -24.29 -23.58 29.51
C LYS A 482 -22.80 -23.69 29.81
N ALA A 483 -22.44 -23.68 31.09
CA ALA A 483 -21.07 -23.96 31.52
C ALA A 483 -20.72 -25.42 31.24
N GLU A 484 -19.52 -25.68 30.69
CA GLU A 484 -19.03 -27.05 30.40
C GLU A 484 -18.69 -27.83 31.67
N SER A 485 -18.38 -27.12 32.74
CA SER A 485 -18.34 -27.65 34.10
C SER A 485 -19.34 -26.86 34.94
N GLU A 486 -20.24 -27.55 35.66
CA GLU A 486 -20.83 -26.90 36.83
C GLU A 486 -19.63 -26.50 37.71
N PRO A 487 -19.43 -25.21 38.06
CA PRO A 487 -18.52 -24.91 39.15
C PRO A 487 -19.00 -25.76 40.33
N GLU A 488 -18.09 -26.48 41.00
CA GLU A 488 -18.43 -27.23 42.20
C GLU A 488 -19.37 -26.38 43.05
N LYS A 489 -20.55 -26.93 43.35
CA LYS A 489 -21.64 -26.30 44.12
C LYS A 489 -21.24 -25.91 45.56
N ASP A 490 -19.96 -25.94 45.90
CA ASP A 490 -19.41 -25.66 47.22
C ASP A 490 -18.92 -24.23 47.42
N GLN A 491 -19.06 -23.36 46.41
CA GLN A 491 -18.82 -21.93 46.59
C GLN A 491 -20.12 -21.18 46.92
N GLU A 492 -20.57 -21.30 48.19
CA GLU A 492 -21.73 -20.55 48.74
C GLU A 492 -21.66 -19.05 48.37
N LYS A 493 -22.65 -18.56 47.61
CA LYS A 493 -22.82 -17.11 47.45
C LYS A 493 -23.32 -16.53 48.78
N PRO A 494 -22.82 -15.36 49.23
CA PRO A 494 -23.39 -14.68 50.38
C PRO A 494 -24.89 -14.43 50.21
N ALA A 495 -25.63 -14.28 51.30
CA ALA A 495 -27.04 -13.93 51.25
C ALA A 495 -27.25 -12.65 50.41
N GLU A 496 -28.26 -12.64 49.53
CA GLU A 496 -28.49 -11.55 48.56
C GLU A 496 -28.60 -10.18 49.24
N ASN A 497 -29.24 -10.12 50.42
CA ASN A 497 -29.39 -8.88 51.19
C ASN A 497 -28.06 -8.32 51.71
N ASP A 498 -27.16 -9.18 52.17
CA ASP A 498 -25.85 -8.77 52.72
C ASP A 498 -24.93 -8.31 51.60
N LEU A 499 -24.94 -9.02 50.47
CA LEU A 499 -24.20 -8.64 49.27
C LEU A 499 -24.72 -7.29 48.71
N GLY A 500 -26.03 -7.08 48.72
CA GLY A 500 -26.65 -5.81 48.36
C GLY A 500 -26.18 -4.65 49.27
N SER A 501 -26.02 -4.93 50.56
CA SER A 501 -25.52 -3.94 51.54
C SER A 501 -24.06 -3.57 51.28
N LEU A 502 -23.19 -4.55 50.98
CA LEU A 502 -21.80 -4.29 50.57
C LEU A 502 -21.75 -3.44 49.29
N VAL A 503 -22.50 -3.83 48.26
CA VAL A 503 -22.56 -3.10 46.98
C VAL A 503 -23.01 -1.66 47.21
N ALA A 504 -24.04 -1.43 48.04
CA ALA A 504 -24.50 -0.08 48.38
C ALA A 504 -23.42 0.74 49.10
N ALA A 505 -22.67 0.15 50.03
CA ALA A 505 -21.57 0.82 50.72
C ALA A 505 -20.41 1.20 49.78
N ILE A 506 -20.06 0.31 48.84
CA ILE A 506 -19.04 0.60 47.81
C ILE A 506 -19.55 1.72 46.88
N LYS A 507 -20.81 1.67 46.43
CA LYS A 507 -21.42 2.73 45.61
C LYS A 507 -21.35 4.09 46.30
N LEU A 508 -21.72 4.15 47.57
CA LEU A 508 -21.68 5.40 48.34
C LEU A 508 -20.25 5.95 48.45
N THR A 509 -19.27 5.08 48.70
CA THR A 509 -17.86 5.46 48.83
C THR A 509 -17.27 5.96 47.51
N LEU A 510 -17.63 5.33 46.39
CA LEU A 510 -17.02 5.55 45.08
C LEU A 510 -17.90 6.38 44.13
N ALA A 511 -18.99 7.00 44.59
CA ALA A 511 -19.96 7.71 43.75
C ALA A 511 -19.33 8.75 42.80
N GLU A 512 -18.26 9.42 43.24
CA GLU A 512 -17.55 10.39 42.41
C GLU A 512 -16.51 9.76 41.47
N ALA A 513 -16.14 8.50 41.68
CA ALA A 513 -15.06 7.82 40.94
C ALA A 513 -15.57 6.79 39.92
N VAL A 514 -16.72 6.17 40.15
CA VAL A 514 -17.31 5.14 39.27
C VAL A 514 -18.73 5.52 38.86
N LYS A 515 -19.19 5.00 37.72
CA LYS A 515 -20.56 5.19 37.21
C LYS A 515 -21.57 4.35 37.99
N ASP A 516 -21.17 3.12 38.31
CA ASP A 516 -21.99 2.17 39.05
C ASP A 516 -21.11 1.07 39.68
N VAL A 517 -21.68 0.29 40.58
CA VAL A 517 -21.08 -0.93 41.13
C VAL A 517 -22.07 -2.08 40.93
N ARG A 518 -21.65 -3.17 40.31
CA ARG A 518 -22.53 -4.30 39.95
C ARG A 518 -21.94 -5.62 40.39
N ILE A 519 -22.81 -6.60 40.62
CA ILE A 519 -22.36 -7.98 40.81
C ILE A 519 -21.95 -8.52 39.43
N SER A 520 -20.77 -9.13 39.37
CA SER A 520 -20.27 -9.71 38.13
C SER A 520 -20.83 -11.11 37.89
N GLU A 521 -21.15 -11.40 36.63
CA GLU A 521 -21.38 -12.77 36.14
C GLU A 521 -20.15 -13.34 35.38
N ARG A 522 -19.15 -12.48 35.13
CA ARG A 522 -17.98 -12.77 34.31
C ARG A 522 -16.70 -13.01 35.11
N LEU A 523 -16.65 -12.68 36.41
CA LEU A 523 -15.49 -12.93 37.25
C LEU A 523 -15.52 -14.33 37.86
N THR A 524 -14.37 -14.98 37.93
CA THR A 524 -14.18 -16.26 38.63
C THR A 524 -13.13 -16.13 39.73
N ASP A 525 -11.93 -15.68 39.37
CA ASP A 525 -10.76 -15.64 40.26
C ASP A 525 -10.47 -14.22 40.75
N SER A 526 -10.77 -13.20 39.95
CA SER A 526 -10.53 -11.81 40.35
C SER A 526 -11.62 -11.28 41.30
N PRO A 527 -11.28 -10.45 42.29
CA PRO A 527 -12.26 -9.84 43.20
C PRO A 527 -13.15 -8.80 42.51
N VAL A 528 -12.57 -8.04 41.57
CA VAL A 528 -13.22 -6.94 40.86
C VAL A 528 -12.65 -6.76 39.45
N CYS A 529 -13.41 -6.11 38.58
CA CYS A 529 -12.90 -5.57 37.31
C CYS A 529 -13.64 -4.29 36.92
N LEU A 530 -13.08 -3.57 35.95
CA LEU A 530 -13.74 -2.40 35.34
C LEU A 530 -14.35 -2.78 34.00
N VAL A 531 -15.53 -2.24 33.74
CA VAL A 531 -16.19 -2.33 32.42
C VAL A 531 -16.73 -0.97 32.00
N ALA A 532 -16.77 -0.74 30.70
CA ALA A 532 -17.52 0.35 30.09
C ALA A 532 -19.02 0.00 30.07
N ASP A 533 -19.89 1.01 30.12
CA ASP A 533 -21.32 0.79 29.92
C ASP A 533 -21.64 0.49 28.44
N GLU A 534 -22.81 -0.07 28.14
CA GLU A 534 -23.16 -0.55 26.80
C GLU A 534 -23.08 0.54 25.71
N GLY A 535 -23.44 1.78 26.07
CA GLY A 535 -23.38 2.94 25.17
C GLY A 535 -22.07 3.73 25.22
N ASP A 536 -21.14 3.37 26.10
CA ASP A 536 -19.88 4.10 26.28
C ASP A 536 -18.79 3.57 25.32
N MET A 537 -17.73 4.36 25.16
CA MET A 537 -16.55 3.94 24.40
C MET A 537 -15.87 2.74 25.06
N ASP A 538 -15.27 1.88 24.23
CA ASP A 538 -14.42 0.80 24.75
C ASP A 538 -13.29 1.37 25.59
N MET A 539 -12.84 0.57 26.56
CA MET A 539 -11.79 0.96 27.48
C MET A 539 -10.47 1.19 26.75
N HIS A 540 -10.13 0.33 25.79
CA HIS A 540 -8.88 0.46 25.04
C HIS A 540 -8.93 1.63 24.05
N LEU A 541 -10.02 1.79 23.28
CA LEU A 541 -10.20 2.95 22.41
C LEU A 541 -10.13 4.28 23.17
N GLU A 542 -10.77 4.40 24.33
CA GLU A 542 -10.70 5.63 25.12
C GLU A 542 -9.26 5.95 25.56
N ARG A 543 -8.49 4.91 25.94
CA ARG A 543 -7.07 5.04 26.30
C ARG A 543 -6.25 5.54 25.12
N LEU A 544 -6.44 4.93 23.94
CA LEU A 544 -5.77 5.31 22.70
C LEU A 544 -6.02 6.78 22.36
N LEU A 545 -7.27 7.25 22.41
CA LEU A 545 -7.60 8.64 22.13
C LEU A 545 -6.99 9.63 23.13
N LYS A 546 -6.94 9.27 24.42
CA LYS A 546 -6.27 10.09 25.46
C LYS A 546 -4.76 10.19 25.21
N GLN A 547 -4.09 9.09 24.87
CA GLN A 547 -2.66 9.09 24.56
C GLN A 547 -2.34 9.98 23.36
N HIS A 548 -3.22 10.00 22.35
CA HIS A 548 -3.12 10.87 21.18
C HIS A 548 -3.65 12.29 21.39
N ARG A 549 -4.05 12.66 22.61
CA ARG A 549 -4.62 13.98 22.95
C ARG A 549 -5.84 14.36 22.12
N GLN A 550 -6.61 13.37 21.69
CA GLN A 550 -7.89 13.55 20.99
C GLN A 550 -9.07 13.53 21.97
N LEU A 551 -8.82 13.24 23.24
CA LEU A 551 -9.82 13.21 24.29
C LEU A 551 -9.23 13.68 25.63
N ASP A 552 -9.86 14.66 26.27
CA ASP A 552 -9.38 15.26 27.53
C ASP A 552 -9.84 14.51 28.80
N GLY A 553 -10.91 13.72 28.69
CA GLY A 553 -11.56 13.05 29.81
C GLY A 553 -12.08 11.66 29.44
N GLY A 554 -12.76 10.99 30.35
CA GLY A 554 -13.29 9.65 30.12
C GLY A 554 -14.64 9.44 30.77
N ALA A 555 -15.43 8.50 30.25
CA ALA A 555 -16.62 8.07 30.95
C ALA A 555 -16.21 7.37 32.25
N LYS A 556 -16.92 7.64 33.36
CA LYS A 556 -16.75 6.86 34.58
C LYS A 556 -17.06 5.39 34.26
N ARG A 557 -16.25 4.46 34.76
CA ARG A 557 -16.42 3.02 34.55
C ARG A 557 -17.37 2.41 35.56
N ILE A 558 -17.88 1.22 35.27
CA ILE A 558 -18.63 0.40 36.22
C ILE A 558 -17.65 -0.56 36.89
N LEU A 559 -17.67 -0.62 38.22
CA LEU A 559 -16.91 -1.60 38.99
C LEU A 559 -17.76 -2.86 39.17
N GLU A 560 -17.37 -3.95 38.53
CA GLU A 560 -18.00 -5.25 38.77
C GLU A 560 -17.31 -5.96 39.95
N VAL A 561 -18.10 -6.63 40.81
CA VAL A 561 -17.65 -7.30 42.04
C VAL A 561 -17.96 -8.79 41.97
N ASN A 562 -16.98 -9.63 42.28
CA ASN A 562 -17.12 -11.08 42.26
C ASN A 562 -17.70 -11.60 43.60
N PRO A 563 -18.96 -12.08 43.63
CA PRO A 563 -19.60 -12.49 44.88
C PRO A 563 -19.02 -13.78 45.48
N THR A 564 -18.31 -14.59 44.70
CA THR A 564 -17.73 -15.86 45.17
C THR A 564 -16.28 -15.71 45.63
N HIS A 565 -15.62 -14.61 45.30
CA HIS A 565 -14.23 -14.39 45.70
C HIS A 565 -14.09 -14.30 47.24
N PRO A 566 -13.10 -14.98 47.85
CA PRO A 566 -12.95 -15.03 49.32
C PRO A 566 -12.86 -13.66 50.00
N LEU A 567 -12.20 -12.69 49.37
CA LEU A 567 -12.12 -11.32 49.89
C LEU A 567 -13.51 -10.65 49.93
N ILE A 568 -14.30 -10.81 48.87
CA ILE A 568 -15.63 -10.18 48.77
C ILE A 568 -16.57 -10.81 49.78
N ARG A 569 -16.55 -12.13 49.97
CA ARG A 569 -17.33 -12.79 51.03
C ARG A 569 -17.04 -12.23 52.41
N ARG A 570 -15.76 -12.11 52.76
CA ARG A 570 -15.35 -11.54 54.05
C ARG A 570 -15.77 -10.07 54.21
N LEU A 571 -15.76 -9.31 53.12
CA LEU A 571 -16.26 -7.93 53.11
C LEU A 571 -17.78 -7.88 53.30
N THR A 572 -18.51 -8.82 52.72
CA THR A 572 -19.96 -8.96 52.91
C THR A 572 -20.29 -9.23 54.38
N ASP A 573 -19.60 -10.19 55.01
CA ASP A 573 -19.78 -10.50 56.43
C ASP A 573 -19.44 -9.31 57.35
N LEU A 574 -18.45 -8.50 56.95
CA LEU A 574 -18.06 -7.30 57.68
C LEU A 574 -19.10 -6.19 57.52
N ALA A 575 -19.66 -6.02 56.31
CA ALA A 575 -20.72 -5.04 56.03
C ALA A 575 -22.02 -5.31 56.80
N ALA A 576 -22.28 -6.57 57.17
CA ALA A 576 -23.43 -6.95 58.00
C ALA A 576 -23.29 -6.53 59.50
N LYS A 577 -22.12 -6.06 59.95
CA LYS A 577 -21.88 -5.65 61.35
C LYS A 577 -22.11 -4.15 61.54
N GLU A 578 -22.73 -3.76 62.66
CA GLU A 578 -22.92 -2.35 63.03
C GLU A 578 -21.57 -1.60 63.13
N GLY A 579 -21.48 -0.41 62.53
CA GLY A 579 -20.28 0.45 62.57
C GLY A 579 -19.17 0.12 61.55
N ALA A 580 -19.39 -0.84 60.65
CA ALA A 580 -18.38 -1.32 59.70
C ALA A 580 -18.00 -0.34 58.56
N ALA A 581 -18.73 0.77 58.42
CA ALA A 581 -18.59 1.71 57.29
C ALA A 581 -17.16 2.27 57.10
N ALA A 582 -16.42 2.53 58.19
CA ALA A 582 -15.07 3.07 58.11
C ALA A 582 -14.04 2.06 57.56
N GLY A 583 -14.21 0.77 57.85
CA GLY A 583 -13.30 -0.28 57.35
C GLY A 583 -13.52 -0.64 55.88
N ILE A 584 -14.75 -0.47 55.37
CA ILE A 584 -15.12 -0.79 53.99
C ILE A 584 -14.64 0.29 53.03
N SER A 585 -14.60 1.56 53.45
CA SER A 585 -14.23 2.68 52.57
C SER A 585 -12.82 2.56 52.01
N ASP A 586 -11.81 2.32 52.86
CA ASP A 586 -10.42 2.15 52.41
C ASP A 586 -10.27 0.96 51.47
N ILE A 587 -10.96 -0.14 51.75
CA ILE A 587 -10.90 -1.36 50.93
C ILE A 587 -11.61 -1.14 49.59
N ALA A 588 -12.74 -0.42 49.56
CA ALA A 588 -13.43 -0.08 48.32
C ALA A 588 -12.52 0.72 47.37
N TRP A 589 -11.78 1.70 47.90
CA TRP A 589 -10.79 2.44 47.13
C TRP A 589 -9.64 1.55 46.65
N LEU A 590 -9.12 0.66 47.50
CA LEU A 590 -8.07 -0.27 47.10
C LEU A 590 -8.53 -1.28 46.03
N LEU A 591 -9.78 -1.74 46.10
CA LEU A 591 -10.37 -2.59 45.04
C LEU A 591 -10.45 -1.83 43.71
N LEU A 592 -10.90 -0.57 43.73
CA LEU A 592 -10.93 0.26 42.52
C LEU A 592 -9.52 0.48 41.95
N ASP A 593 -8.55 0.83 42.81
CA ASP A 593 -7.18 1.07 42.37
C ASP A 593 -6.51 -0.23 41.88
N GLN A 594 -6.81 -1.38 42.49
CA GLN A 594 -6.38 -2.69 41.99
C GLN A 594 -6.93 -2.96 40.59
N ALA A 595 -8.22 -2.69 40.36
CA ALA A 595 -8.83 -2.87 39.05
C ALA A 595 -8.15 -1.96 38.01
N ARG A 596 -7.93 -0.68 38.33
CA ARG A 596 -7.20 0.25 37.45
C ARG A 596 -5.81 -0.25 37.05
N ILE A 597 -5.05 -0.76 38.02
CA ILE A 597 -3.71 -1.30 37.76
C ILE A 597 -3.77 -2.45 36.75
N VAL A 598 -4.73 -3.36 36.91
CA VAL A 598 -4.92 -4.50 36.01
C VAL A 598 -5.29 -4.03 34.60
N GLU A 599 -6.08 -2.97 34.48
CA GLU A 599 -6.44 -2.35 33.18
C GLU A 599 -5.32 -1.51 32.55
N GLY A 600 -4.18 -1.34 33.24
CA GLY A 600 -3.11 -0.43 32.82
C GLY A 600 -3.49 1.04 32.94
N GLU A 601 -4.52 1.39 33.72
CA GLU A 601 -4.88 2.77 34.02
C GLU A 601 -3.97 3.36 35.11
N PRO A 602 -3.54 4.63 34.98
CA PRO A 602 -2.79 5.29 36.04
C PRO A 602 -3.66 5.51 37.28
N ILE A 603 -3.07 5.30 38.45
CA ILE A 603 -3.72 5.62 39.73
C ILE A 603 -3.79 7.15 39.88
N PRO A 604 -4.99 7.76 40.05
CA PRO A 604 -5.12 9.22 40.13
C PRO A 604 -4.39 9.86 41.32
N ASP A 605 -4.34 9.17 42.46
CA ASP A 605 -3.60 9.60 43.66
C ASP A 605 -2.77 8.42 44.22
N PRO A 606 -1.53 8.23 43.73
CA PRO A 606 -0.64 7.17 44.20
C PRO A 606 -0.31 7.28 45.69
N ALA A 607 -0.32 8.49 46.25
CA ALA A 607 -0.03 8.73 47.66
C ALA A 607 -1.18 8.26 48.55
N ALA A 608 -2.44 8.51 48.15
CA ALA A 608 -3.61 7.98 48.84
C ALA A 608 -3.67 6.45 48.75
N PHE A 609 -3.41 5.87 47.57
CA PHE A 609 -3.30 4.42 47.41
C PHE A 609 -2.27 3.82 48.36
N SER A 610 -1.05 4.36 48.39
CA SER A 610 0.03 3.88 49.26
C SER A 610 -0.32 3.99 50.75
N ARG A 611 -0.94 5.10 51.18
CA ARG A 611 -1.40 5.27 52.58
C ARG A 611 -2.47 4.23 52.95
N ARG A 612 -3.48 4.03 52.10
CA ARG A 612 -4.54 3.03 52.35
C ARG A 612 -3.96 1.61 52.43
N LEU A 613 -3.04 1.28 51.52
CA LEU A 613 -2.37 -0.02 51.52
C LEU A 613 -1.59 -0.24 52.83
N ALA A 614 -0.83 0.76 53.29
CA ALA A 614 -0.10 0.68 54.55
C ALA A 614 -1.05 0.47 55.74
N ILE A 615 -2.15 1.24 55.83
CA ILE A 615 -3.17 1.09 56.89
C ILE A 615 -3.76 -0.33 56.91
N VAL A 616 -4.08 -0.90 55.74
CA VAL A 616 -4.63 -2.26 55.65
C VAL A 616 -3.59 -3.31 56.03
N MET A 617 -2.32 -3.13 55.65
CA MET A 617 -1.23 -4.02 56.03
C MET A 617 -0.97 -3.99 57.55
N GLU A 618 -0.95 -2.81 58.17
CA GLU A 618 -0.79 -2.65 59.62
C GLU A 618 -1.90 -3.37 60.40
N LYS A 619 -3.16 -3.19 59.97
CA LYS A 619 -4.32 -3.90 60.54
C LYS A 619 -4.20 -5.42 60.36
N GLY A 620 -3.73 -5.88 59.19
CA GLY A 620 -3.56 -7.30 58.88
C GLY A 620 -2.48 -8.00 59.72
N LEU A 621 -1.45 -7.26 60.17
CA LEU A 621 -0.40 -7.76 61.06
C LEU A 621 -0.83 -7.80 62.54
N GLY A 622 -2.03 -7.32 62.87
CA GLY A 622 -2.50 -7.22 64.26
C GLY A 622 -1.77 -6.15 65.08
N LEU A 623 -1.14 -5.19 64.42
CA LEU A 623 -0.31 -4.14 65.05
C LEU A 623 -1.07 -2.85 65.39
N ALA A 624 -2.39 -2.81 65.19
CA ALA A 624 -3.23 -1.67 65.57
C ALA A 624 -4.11 -2.04 66.79
N ALA A 625 -3.77 -1.43 67.93
CA ALA A 625 -4.62 -1.28 69.11
C ALA A 625 -5.45 0.01 69.00
#